data_AF-A0A3B9IIA5-F1
#
_entry.id   AF-A0A3B9IIA5-F1
#
_cell.length_a   1.000
_cell.length_b   1.000
_cell.length_c   1.000
_cell.angle_alpha   90.00
_cell.angle_beta   90.00
_cell.angle_gamma   90.00
#
_symmetry.space_group_name_H-M   'P 1'
#
loop_
_entity.id
_entity.type
_entity.pdbx_description
1 polymer ?
#
loop_
_entity_poly.entity_id
_entity_poly.type
_entity_poly.pdbx_seq_one_letter_code
_entity_poly.pdbx_strand_id
1 'polypeptide(L)' 'MMWRIRAFERAAEAGLAAGHVAGAVHMSIGQEAVAAGVSAHLIRADVIASTHRGH' A
#
# COMPACT_ATOMS: atom_id res chain seq x y z
N MET A 1 5.34 -7.74 -7.56
CA MET A 1 4.83 -6.48 -7.00
C MET A 1 3.82 -6.72 -5.88
N MET A 2 2.74 -7.49 -6.12
CA MET A 2 1.69 -7.77 -5.11
C MET A 2 2.21 -8.33 -3.77
N TRP A 3 3.12 -9.31 -3.77
CA TRP A 3 3.72 -9.85 -2.54
C TRP A 3 4.47 -8.81 -1.70
N ARG A 4 5.04 -7.79 -2.35
CA ARG A 4 5.74 -6.71 -1.65
C ARG A 4 4.75 -5.76 -0.98
N ILE A 5 3.65 -5.43 -1.66
CA ILE A 5 2.54 -4.65 -1.08
C ILE A 5 1.98 -5.41 0.13
N ARG A 6 1.66 -6.71 -0.03
CA ARG A 6 1.20 -7.55 1.08
C ARG A 6 2.17 -7.57 2.27
N ALA A 7 3.46 -7.72 2.02
CA ALA A 7 4.47 -7.75 3.08
C ALA A 7 4.56 -6.40 3.79
N PHE A 8 4.49 -5.29 3.06
CA PHE A 8 4.46 -3.95 3.62
C PHE A 8 3.24 -3.75 4.53
N GLU A 9 2.05 -4.10 4.04
CA GLU A 9 0.80 -3.97 4.81
C GLU A 9 0.84 -4.75 6.12
N ARG A 10 1.35 -5.99 6.10
CA ARG A 10 1.51 -6.79 7.32
C ARG A 10 2.56 -6.22 8.28
N ALA A 11 3.63 -5.63 7.76
CA ALA A 11 4.61 -4.95 8.59
C ALA A 11 4.03 -3.67 9.22
N ALA A 12 3.22 -2.93 8.48
CA ALA A 12 2.52 -1.74 8.98
C ALA A 12 1.49 -2.10 10.05
N GLU A 13 0.73 -3.19 9.87
CA GLU A 13 -0.18 -3.76 10.87
C GLU A 13 0.55 -4.12 12.17
N ALA A 14 1.67 -4.84 12.07
CA ALA A 14 2.48 -5.22 13.22
C ALA A 14 3.10 -4.00 13.92
N GLY A 15 3.59 -3.02 13.15
CA GLY A 15 4.13 -1.78 13.68
C GLY A 15 3.08 -0.93 14.42
N LEU A 16 1.84 -0.89 13.90
CA LEU A 16 0.72 -0.24 14.58
C LEU A 16 0.38 -0.95 15.90
N ALA A 17 0.29 -2.28 15.88
CA ALA A 17 0.03 -3.07 17.08
C ALA A 17 1.13 -2.92 18.15
N ALA A 18 2.38 -2.76 17.73
CA ALA A 18 3.52 -2.52 18.60
C ALA A 18 3.64 -1.05 19.09
N GLY A 19 2.77 -0.14 18.63
CA GLY A 19 2.84 1.29 18.96
C GLY A 19 3.98 2.04 18.27
N HIS A 20 4.62 1.45 17.26
CA HIS A 20 5.69 2.08 16.48
C HIS A 20 5.15 3.03 15.41
N VAL A 21 3.87 2.90 15.05
CA VAL A 21 3.20 3.78 14.09
C VAL A 21 2.17 4.63 14.82
N ALA A 22 2.25 5.95 14.68
CA ALA A 22 1.30 6.88 15.27
C ALA A 22 0.04 7.02 14.40
N GLY A 23 -1.12 7.11 15.05
CA GLY A 23 -2.40 7.32 14.37
C GLY A 23 -2.98 6.05 13.77
N ALA A 24 -3.63 6.16 12.60
CA ALA A 24 -4.32 5.06 11.94
C ALA A 24 -3.60 4.65 10.64
N VAL A 25 -3.46 3.34 10.45
CA VAL A 25 -3.03 2.73 9.18
C VAL A 25 -4.25 2.15 8.47
N HIS A 26 -4.51 2.59 7.24
CA HIS A 26 -5.68 2.19 6.49
C HIS A 26 -5.38 1.12 5.44
N MET A 27 -5.19 -0.12 5.86
CA MET A 27 -4.64 -1.17 4.99
C MET A 27 -5.41 -1.41 3.68
N SER A 28 -4.65 -1.80 2.65
CA SER A 28 -5.14 -2.26 1.34
C SER A 28 -5.02 -3.78 1.13
N ILE A 29 -4.85 -4.57 2.21
CA ILE A 29 -4.78 -6.04 2.14
C ILE A 29 -5.99 -6.60 1.36
N GLY A 30 -5.71 -7.37 0.31
CA GLY A 30 -6.71 -7.94 -0.59
C GLY A 30 -6.98 -7.09 -1.84
N GLN A 31 -6.42 -5.88 -1.93
CA GLN A 31 -6.55 -4.96 -3.06
C GLN A 31 -5.24 -4.79 -3.84
N GLU A 32 -4.24 -5.65 -3.61
CA GLU A 32 -2.88 -5.49 -4.16
C GLU A 32 -2.86 -5.51 -5.70
N ALA A 33 -3.83 -6.21 -6.32
CA ALA A 33 -3.96 -6.28 -7.76
C ALA A 33 -4.26 -4.91 -8.39
N VAL A 34 -4.91 -3.99 -7.68
CA VAL A 34 -5.23 -2.65 -8.19
C VAL A 34 -3.95 -1.85 -8.39
N ALA A 35 -3.18 -1.66 -7.32
CA ALA A 35 -1.91 -0.92 -7.39
C ALA A 35 -0.89 -1.62 -8.30
N ALA A 36 -0.75 -2.94 -8.21
CA ALA A 36 0.16 -3.71 -9.06
C ALA A 36 -0.23 -3.67 -10.54
N GLY A 37 -1.52 -3.81 -10.85
CA GLY A 37 -2.03 -3.83 -12.22
C GLY A 37 -1.97 -2.47 -12.89
N VAL A 38 -2.40 -1.41 -12.21
CA VAL A 38 -2.31 -0.04 -12.73
C VAL A 38 -0.86 0.34 -12.96
N SER A 39 0.01 0.15 -11.96
CA SER A 39 1.43 0.56 -12.05
C SER A 39 2.21 -0.17 -13.14
N ALA A 40 1.79 -1.38 -13.54
CA ALA A 40 2.44 -2.12 -14.62
C ALA A 40 2.26 -1.46 -16.01
N HIS A 41 1.31 -0.53 -16.15
CA HIS A 41 0.99 0.13 -17.41
C HIS A 41 1.32 1.63 -17.43
N LEU A 42 1.80 2.17 -16.31
CA LEU A 42 2.17 3.58 -16.23
C LEU A 42 3.58 3.82 -16.77
N ILE A 43 3.74 4.99 -17.37
CA ILE A 43 5.04 5.53 -17.75
C ILE A 43 5.47 6.62 -16.78
N ARG A 44 6.75 7.01 -16.83
CA ARG A 44 7.31 8.03 -15.94
C ARG A 44 6.63 9.40 -15.99
N ALA A 45 5.97 9.73 -17.09
CA ALA A 45 5.29 11.01 -17.25
C ALA A 45 3.87 11.02 -16.65
N ASP A 46 3.33 9.85 -16.30
CA ASP A 46 1.99 9.75 -15.75
C ASP A 46 1.96 10.20 -14.29
N VAL A 47 0.81 10.75 -13.88
CA VAL A 47 0.55 11.21 -12.52
C VAL A 47 -0.50 10.31 -11.87
N ILE A 48 -0.25 9.88 -10.63
CA ILE A 48 -1.18 9.11 -9.81
C ILE A 48 -1.56 9.94 -8.58
N ALA A 49 -2.83 9.91 -8.22
CA ALA A 49 -3.31 10.36 -6.92
C ALA A 49 -4.02 9.20 -6.22
N SER A 50 -3.92 9.17 -4.89
CA SER A 50 -4.64 8.23 -4.04
C SER A 50 -5.18 8.97 -2.82
N THR A 51 -6.11 8.35 -2.11
CA THR A 51 -6.61 8.83 -0.82
C THR A 51 -5.76 8.24 0.32
N HIS A 52 -6.38 7.92 1.45
CA HIS A 52 -5.71 7.43 2.65
C HIS A 52 -5.19 5.97 2.58
N ARG A 53 -5.29 5.29 1.43
CA ARG A 53 -4.81 3.90 1.20
C ARG A 53 -3.78 3.81 0.07
N GLY A 54 -2.88 4.77 -0.03
CA GLY A 54 -1.92 4.90 -1.13
C GLY A 54 -0.64 4.05 -1.05
N HIS A 55 -0.53 3.21 -0.03
CA HIS A 55 0.57 2.25 0.18
C HIS A 55 0.60 1.09 -0.82
#